data_AF-A0A0D0CR03-F1
#
_entry.id   AF-A0A0D0CR03-F1
#
_cell.length_a   1.000
_cell.length_b   1.000
_cell.length_c   1.000
_cell.angle_alpha   90.00
_cell.angle_beta   90.00
_cell.angle_gamma   90.00
#
_symmetry.space_group_name_H-M   'P 1'
#
loop_
_entity.id
_entity.type
_entity.pdbx_description
1 polymer ?
#
loop_
_entity_poly.entity_id
_entity_poly.type
_entity_poly.pdbx_seq_one_letter_code
_entity_poly.pdbx_strand_id
1 'polypeptide(L)'
;MGIQGLWPILSCAVEKWSLVEYAANEGFHPENGPNGGLKELLDAFGFRWCEAPGEAEAKLATLTQRGLIDMALTTDNNALIFGATCVACCPDDPRHFNNVEIYTEGAVTGCIHLMHADLIFMALIGGGDYDIGG
;
A
#
# COMPACT_ATOMS: atom_id res chain seq x y z
N MET A 1 0.05 8.34 5.48
CA MET A 1 1.35 8.97 5.75
C MET A 1 2.14 8.84 4.43
N GLY A 2 3.44 9.10 4.38
CA GLY A 2 4.22 9.00 3.13
C GLY A 2 4.80 10.34 2.66
N ILE A 3 5.64 10.30 1.61
CA ILE A 3 6.37 11.49 1.13
C ILE A 3 5.41 12.53 0.55
N GLN A 4 5.53 13.78 0.99
CA GLN A 4 4.73 14.87 0.47
C GLN A 4 5.06 15.16 -0.99
N GLY A 5 4.02 15.32 -1.82
CA GLY A 5 4.17 15.69 -3.24
C GLY A 5 4.39 14.52 -4.20
N LEU A 6 4.44 13.27 -3.73
CA LEU A 6 4.59 12.10 -4.61
C LEU A 6 3.29 11.75 -5.36
N TRP A 7 2.12 11.93 -4.72
CA TRP A 7 0.82 11.60 -5.33
C TRP A 7 0.52 12.32 -6.65
N PRO A 8 0.76 13.65 -6.79
CA PRO A 8 0.61 14.33 -8.07
C PRO A 8 1.45 13.71 -9.19
N ILE A 9 2.65 13.21 -8.88
CA ILE A 9 3.58 12.61 -9.85
C ILE A 9 3.10 11.21 -10.25
N LEU A 10 2.64 10.42 -9.28
CA LEU A 10 2.16 9.06 -9.50
C LEU A 10 0.82 9.02 -10.24
N SER A 11 0.05 10.11 -10.24
CA SER A 11 -1.29 10.17 -10.85
C SER A 11 -1.36 9.77 -12.32
N CYS A 12 -0.26 9.82 -13.08
CA CYS A 12 -0.21 9.37 -14.48
C CYS A 12 0.03 7.87 -14.66
N ALA A 13 0.50 7.17 -13.62
CA ALA A 13 0.78 5.73 -13.63
C ALA A 13 -0.36 4.90 -13.02
N VAL A 14 -1.43 5.55 -12.57
CA VAL A 14 -2.54 4.90 -11.87
C VAL A 14 -3.48 4.21 -12.83
N GLU A 15 -3.79 2.95 -12.56
CA GLU A 15 -4.97 2.29 -13.12
C GLU A 15 -6.08 2.30 -12.08
N LYS A 16 -7.26 2.80 -12.45
CA LYS A 16 -8.41 2.89 -11.53
C LYS A 16 -9.32 1.70 -11.71
N TRP A 17 -9.54 0.97 -10.62
CA TRP A 17 -10.40 -0.20 -10.58
C TRP A 17 -11.60 0.04 -9.67
N SER A 18 -12.79 -0.34 -10.13
CA SER A 18 -14.02 -0.26 -9.32
C SER A 18 -14.18 -1.51 -8.46
N LEU A 19 -14.15 -1.39 -7.13
CA LEU A 19 -14.39 -2.54 -6.24
C LEU A 19 -15.85 -3.00 -6.22
N VAL A 20 -16.78 -2.17 -6.69
CA VAL A 20 -18.22 -2.47 -6.72
C VAL A 20 -18.54 -3.62 -7.70
N GLU A 21 -17.65 -3.90 -8.66
CA GLU A 21 -17.76 -5.05 -9.57
C GLU A 21 -17.18 -6.35 -8.99
N TYR A 22 -16.44 -6.31 -7.87
CA TYR A 22 -15.79 -7.49 -7.28
C TYR A 22 -16.36 -7.89 -5.91
N ALA A 23 -16.83 -6.94 -5.10
CA ALA A 23 -17.29 -7.19 -3.74
C ALA A 23 -18.83 -7.30 -3.66
N ALA A 24 -19.37 -8.46 -4.02
CA ALA A 24 -20.65 -8.92 -3.50
C ALA A 24 -20.37 -9.91 -2.35
N ASN A 25 -20.76 -9.51 -1.13
CA ASN A 25 -20.62 -10.19 0.16
C ASN A 25 -19.31 -9.93 0.92
N GLU A 26 -19.37 -9.04 1.90
CA GLU A 26 -19.38 -9.36 3.35
C GLU A 26 -19.27 -8.03 4.12
N GLY A 27 -20.29 -7.69 4.90
CA GLY A 27 -20.36 -6.45 5.65
C GLY A 27 -19.59 -6.57 6.96
N PHE A 28 -18.59 -5.71 7.16
CA PHE A 28 -17.86 -5.61 8.43
C PHE A 28 -17.93 -4.19 9.00
N HIS A 29 -18.37 -4.08 10.25
CA HIS A 29 -18.37 -2.86 11.05
C HIS A 29 -17.32 -3.01 12.17
N PRO A 30 -16.29 -2.16 12.24
CA PRO A 30 -15.29 -2.27 13.29
C PRO A 30 -15.75 -1.55 14.57
N GLU A 31 -15.67 -2.24 15.70
CA GLU A 31 -15.82 -1.68 17.03
C GLU A 31 -14.52 -1.76 17.83
N ASN A 32 -14.27 -0.68 18.57
CA ASN A 32 -12.98 -0.29 19.13
C ASN A 32 -12.50 -1.22 20.27
N GLY A 33 -11.30 -1.79 20.12
CA GLY A 33 -10.60 -2.50 21.20
C GLY A 33 -9.07 -2.51 20.99
N PRO A 34 -8.26 -2.47 22.06
CA PRO A 34 -6.81 -2.32 21.96
C PRO A 34 -6.17 -3.63 21.50
N ASN A 35 -5.83 -3.73 20.21
CA ASN A 35 -4.84 -4.59 19.53
C ASN A 35 -4.77 -6.11 19.83
N GLY A 36 -5.52 -6.66 20.77
CA GLY A 36 -5.55 -8.10 21.10
C GLY A 36 -6.51 -8.89 20.21
N GLY A 37 -7.70 -8.35 19.95
CA GLY A 37 -8.78 -9.10 19.30
C GLY A 37 -8.61 -9.37 17.80
N LEU A 38 -7.83 -8.55 17.08
CA LEU A 38 -7.73 -8.70 15.62
C LEU A 38 -6.96 -9.97 15.23
N LYS A 39 -5.87 -10.30 15.93
CA LYS A 39 -5.10 -11.52 15.65
C LYS A 39 -5.94 -12.77 15.91
N GLU A 40 -6.64 -12.78 17.04
CA GLU A 40 -7.56 -13.84 17.45
C GLU A 40 -8.72 -13.99 16.45
N LEU A 41 -9.23 -12.87 15.93
CA LEU A 41 -10.22 -12.86 14.86
C LEU A 41 -9.66 -13.46 13.57
N LEU A 42 -8.48 -13.02 13.13
CA LEU A 42 -7.82 -13.55 11.94
C LEU A 42 -7.59 -15.06 12.06
N ASP A 43 -7.11 -15.53 13.23
CA ASP A 43 -6.93 -16.94 13.52
C ASP A 43 -8.26 -17.71 13.49
N ALA A 44 -9.33 -17.16 14.07
CA ALA A 44 -10.66 -17.78 14.09
C ALA A 44 -11.27 -17.94 12.68
N PHE A 45 -10.99 -17.00 11.77
CA PHE A 45 -11.39 -17.06 10.37
C PHE A 45 -10.39 -17.83 9.47
N GLY A 46 -9.28 -18.31 10.03
CA GLY A 46 -8.25 -19.06 9.28
C GLY A 46 -7.38 -18.19 8.38
N PHE A 47 -7.35 -16.87 8.59
CA PHE A 47 -6.46 -15.97 7.88
C PHE A 47 -5.04 -16.04 8.44
N ARG A 48 -4.06 -16.00 7.54
CA ARG A 48 -2.66 -15.89 7.94
C ARG A 48 -2.30 -14.45 8.23
N TRP A 49 -1.56 -14.23 9.31
CA TRP A 49 -0.94 -12.96 9.63
C TRP A 49 0.53 -13.18 10.00
N CYS A 50 1.32 -12.11 9.91
CA CYS A 50 2.70 -12.11 10.38
C CYS A 50 3.07 -10.72 10.88
N GLU A 51 4.02 -10.65 11.81
CA GLU A 51 4.57 -9.37 12.26
C GLU A 51 5.74 -8.97 11.37
N ALA A 52 5.71 -7.72 10.90
CA ALA A 52 6.88 -7.12 10.28
C ALA A 52 7.90 -6.76 11.39
N PRO A 53 9.21 -6.99 11.16
CA PRO A 53 10.24 -6.59 12.11
C PRO A 53 10.44 -5.07 12.19
N GLY A 54 9.84 -4.33 11.25
CA GLY A 54 9.81 -2.87 11.16
C GLY A 54 8.52 -2.46 10.46
N GLU A 55 8.61 -1.62 9.44
CA GLU A 55 7.42 -1.20 8.69
C GLU A 55 6.76 -2.36 7.91
N ALA A 56 5.43 -2.36 7.94
CA ALA A 56 4.63 -3.36 7.27
C ALA A 56 4.78 -3.26 5.75
N GLU A 57 4.90 -2.04 5.23
CA GLU A 57 5.11 -1.71 3.81
C GLU A 57 6.39 -2.34 3.27
N ALA A 58 7.49 -2.31 4.05
CA ALA A 58 8.74 -2.95 3.68
C ALA A 58 8.61 -4.48 3.61
N LYS A 59 7.83 -5.07 4.54
CA LYS A 59 7.52 -6.50 4.51
C LYS A 59 6.67 -6.86 3.30
N LEU A 60 5.64 -6.08 3.00
CA LEU A 60 4.76 -6.25 1.84
C LEU A 60 5.53 -6.12 0.51
N ALA A 61 6.44 -5.15 0.41
CA ALA A 61 7.34 -5.00 -0.74
C ALA A 61 8.21 -6.26 -0.94
N THR A 62 8.78 -6.81 0.14
CA THR A 62 9.55 -8.05 0.07
C THR A 62 8.68 -9.24 -0.38
N LEU A 63 7.43 -9.33 0.08
CA LEU A 63 6.53 -10.43 -0.27
C LEU A 63 6.09 -10.36 -1.74
N THR A 64 5.80 -9.16 -2.26
CA THR A 64 5.47 -8.94 -3.68
C THR A 64 6.66 -9.25 -4.59
N GLN A 65 7.86 -8.77 -4.27
CA GLN A 65 9.09 -9.08 -5.01
C GLN A 65 9.39 -10.59 -5.08
N ARG A 66 9.05 -11.34 -4.03
CA ARG A 66 9.23 -12.80 -3.97
C ARG A 66 8.09 -13.59 -4.61
N GLY A 67 7.04 -12.92 -5.10
CA GLY A 67 5.84 -13.57 -5.65
C GLY A 67 5.04 -14.36 -4.63
N LEU A 68 5.14 -14.02 -3.34
CA LEU A 68 4.36 -14.67 -2.27
C LEU A 68 2.95 -14.08 -2.13
N ILE A 69 2.78 -12.84 -2.60
CA ILE A 69 1.50 -12.15 -2.76
C ILE A 69 1.53 -11.42 -4.10
N ASP A 70 0.37 -11.28 -4.74
CA ASP A 70 0.27 -10.61 -6.03
C ASP A 70 0.35 -9.08 -5.91
N MET A 71 -0.06 -8.54 -4.77
CA MET A 71 -0.21 -7.10 -4.57
C MET A 71 -0.18 -6.72 -3.08
N ALA A 72 0.39 -5.55 -2.78
CA ALA A 72 0.31 -4.94 -1.46
C ALA A 72 -0.89 -3.98 -1.40
N LEU A 73 -1.80 -4.17 -0.44
CA LEU A 73 -2.90 -3.25 -0.18
C LEU A 73 -2.48 -2.28 0.94
N THR A 74 -2.41 -0.99 0.65
CA THR A 74 -2.02 0.03 1.63
C THR A 74 -2.53 1.42 1.22
N THR A 75 -2.78 2.31 2.17
CA THR A 75 -3.06 3.74 1.86
C THR A 75 -1.78 4.57 1.74
N ASP A 76 -0.62 3.96 2.01
CA ASP A 76 0.68 4.63 2.01
C ASP A 76 1.48 4.35 0.73
N ASN A 77 2.22 5.35 0.25
CA ASN A 77 3.10 5.21 -0.93
C ASN A 77 4.46 4.59 -0.60
N ASN A 78 4.79 4.43 0.69
CA ASN A 78 6.07 3.87 1.12
C ASN A 78 6.35 2.47 0.57
N ALA A 79 5.32 1.66 0.31
CA ALA A 79 5.48 0.34 -0.30
C ALA A 79 6.18 0.41 -1.68
N LEU A 80 5.93 1.46 -2.48
CA LEU A 80 6.61 1.67 -3.76
C LEU A 80 8.08 2.01 -3.57
N ILE A 81 8.41 2.82 -2.56
CA ILE A 81 9.79 3.19 -2.21
C ILE A 81 10.57 1.96 -1.73
N PHE A 82 9.93 1.07 -0.99
CA PHE A 82 10.53 -0.22 -0.61
C PHE A 82 10.65 -1.21 -1.77
N GLY A 83 10.12 -0.86 -2.94
CA GLY A 83 10.25 -1.63 -4.18
C GLY A 83 9.16 -2.67 -4.36
N ALA A 84 7.96 -2.47 -3.81
CA ALA A 84 6.82 -3.33 -4.12
C ALA A 84 6.55 -3.33 -5.64
N THR A 85 6.33 -4.52 -6.21
CA THR A 85 6.12 -4.67 -7.65
C THR A 85 4.69 -4.31 -8.08
N CYS A 86 3.74 -4.37 -7.15
CA CYS A 86 2.33 -4.04 -7.36
C CYS A 86 1.69 -3.55 -6.05
N VAL A 87 1.10 -2.36 -6.08
CA VAL A 87 0.46 -1.73 -4.92
C VAL A 87 -0.96 -1.29 -5.29
N ALA A 88 -1.95 -1.71 -4.50
CA ALA A 88 -3.29 -1.15 -4.50
C ALA A 88 -3.41 -0.10 -3.39
N CYS A 89 -3.65 1.14 -3.80
CA CYS A 89 -3.94 2.25 -2.93
C CYS A 89 -5.45 2.44 -2.78
N CYS A 90 -5.93 2.27 -1.54
CA CYS A 90 -7.30 2.59 -1.19
C CYS A 90 -7.41 4.05 -0.72
N PRO A 91 -8.55 4.72 -0.96
CA PRO A 91 -8.82 6.03 -0.39
C PRO A 91 -8.92 5.95 1.14
N ASP A 92 -8.58 7.04 1.82
CA ASP A 92 -8.62 7.13 3.29
C ASP A 92 -10.04 7.06 3.88
N ASP A 93 -11.11 7.20 3.07
CA ASP A 93 -12.49 7.06 3.57
C ASP A 93 -12.93 5.59 3.54
N PRO A 94 -13.06 4.92 4.70
CA PRO A 94 -13.49 3.52 4.78
C PRO A 94 -14.94 3.30 4.33
N ARG A 95 -15.68 4.35 4.00
CA ARG A 95 -17.04 4.25 3.44
C ARG A 95 -17.07 4.35 1.92
N HIS A 96 -15.93 4.68 1.29
CA HIS A 96 -15.81 4.89 -0.15
C HIS A 96 -14.65 4.06 -0.72
N PHE A 97 -14.72 2.74 -0.56
CA PHE A 97 -13.84 1.78 -1.23
C PHE A 97 -14.14 1.62 -2.73
N ASN A 98 -14.94 2.49 -3.34
CA ASN A 98 -15.44 2.23 -4.68
C ASN A 98 -14.36 2.28 -5.76
N ASN A 99 -13.25 2.98 -5.51
CA ASN A 99 -12.14 3.11 -6.46
C ASN A 99 -10.82 2.75 -5.77
N VAL A 100 -10.10 1.79 -6.33
CA VAL A 100 -8.72 1.47 -5.94
C VAL A 100 -7.79 1.96 -7.03
N GLU A 101 -6.70 2.56 -6.60
CA GLU A 101 -5.63 3.04 -7.45
C GLU A 101 -4.51 2.00 -7.49
N ILE A 102 -4.26 1.40 -8.66
CA ILE A 102 -3.26 0.35 -8.80
C ILE A 102 -2.00 0.91 -9.46
N TYR A 103 -0.86 0.66 -8.81
CA TYR A 103 0.47 1.04 -9.24
C TYR A 103 1.30 -0.21 -9.45
N THR A 104 1.73 -0.47 -10.69
CA THR A 104 2.64 -1.57 -11.02
C THR A 104 4.03 -1.01 -11.33
N GLU A 105 5.07 -1.78 -11.02
CA GLU A 105 6.45 -1.43 -11.38
C GLU A 105 6.59 -1.09 -12.88
N GLY A 106 5.92 -1.87 -13.73
CA GLY A 106 5.90 -1.66 -15.18
C GLY A 106 5.24 -0.35 -15.59
N ALA A 107 4.12 0.02 -14.98
CA ALA A 107 3.45 1.29 -15.25
C ALA A 107 4.24 2.49 -14.72
N VAL A 108 4.82 2.37 -13.51
CA VAL A 108 5.68 3.41 -12.92
C VAL A 108 6.91 3.64 -13.79
N THR A 109 7.60 2.59 -14.20
CA THR A 109 8.79 2.72 -15.05
C THR A 109 8.44 3.17 -16.46
N GLY A 110 7.35 2.64 -17.03
CA GLY A 110 6.97 2.87 -18.43
C GLY A 110 6.27 4.19 -18.70
N CYS A 111 5.44 4.68 -17.77
CA CYS A 111 4.64 5.89 -17.97
C CYS A 111 5.35 7.15 -17.49
N ILE A 112 6.06 7.07 -16.36
CA ILE A 112 6.70 8.24 -15.72
C ILE A 112 8.23 8.17 -15.73
N HIS A 113 8.82 7.09 -16.29
CA HIS A 113 10.28 6.90 -16.40
C HIS A 113 11.04 6.98 -15.06
N LEU A 114 10.34 6.71 -13.96
CA LEU A 114 10.97 6.65 -12.64
C LEU A 114 11.41 5.22 -12.37
N MET A 115 12.71 5.06 -12.18
CA MET A 115 13.29 3.83 -11.65
C MET A 115 13.18 3.82 -10.13
N HIS A 116 13.36 2.65 -9.52
CA HIS A 116 13.37 2.51 -8.06
C HIS A 116 14.38 3.45 -7.37
N ALA A 117 15.55 3.68 -7.99
CA ALA A 117 16.53 4.64 -7.51
C ALA A 117 16.02 6.09 -7.50
N ASP A 118 15.19 6.48 -8.48
CA ASP A 118 14.60 7.81 -8.55
C ASP A 118 13.56 8.01 -7.43
N LEU A 119 12.78 6.97 -7.12
CA LEU A 119 11.83 6.99 -6.00
C LEU A 119 12.56 7.15 -4.65
N ILE A 120 13.68 6.44 -4.45
CA ILE A 120 14.53 6.60 -3.26
C ILE A 120 15.10 8.02 -3.19
N PHE A 121 15.58 8.55 -4.32
CA PHE A 121 16.11 9.90 -4.37
C PHE A 121 15.03 10.94 -4.01
N MET A 122 13.82 10.79 -4.54
CA MET A 122 12.66 11.62 -4.18
C MET A 122 12.33 11.53 -2.69
N ALA A 123 12.42 10.34 -2.08
CA ALA A 123 12.24 10.16 -0.64
C ALA A 123 13.25 10.96 0.19
N LEU A 124 14.51 10.93 -0.23
CA LEU A 124 15.59 11.63 0.45
C LEU A 124 15.46 13.16 0.38
N ILE A 125 14.94 13.71 -0.72
CA ILE A 125 14.82 15.17 -0.89
C ILE A 125 13.46 15.72 -0.46
N GLY A 126 12.40 14.91 -0.50
CA GLY A 126 11.01 15.35 -0.29
C GLY A 126 10.59 15.42 1.16
N GLY A 127 11.39 14.87 2.07
CA GLY A 127 11.01 14.67 3.47
C GLY A 127 9.99 13.52 3.58
N GLY A 128 10.37 12.48 4.32
CA GLY A 128 9.50 11.36 4.64
C GLY A 128 9.28 11.26 6.15
N ASP A 129 8.49 10.27 6.54
CA ASP A 129 8.40 9.79 7.92
C ASP A 129 9.74 9.33 8.52
N TYR A 130 10.76 9.15 7.67
CA TYR A 130 12.13 8.82 8.06
C TYR A 130 13.01 10.03 8.42
N ASP A 131 12.53 11.27 8.22
CA ASP A 131 13.29 12.45 8.62
C ASP A 131 13.11 12.72 10.12
N ILE A 132 14.24 12.77 10.84
CA ILE A 132 14.28 12.91 12.30
C ILE A 132 14.25 14.40 12.70
N GLY A 133 14.42 15.31 11.74
CA GLY A 133 14.35 16.76 11.93
C GLY A 133 13.27 17.35 11.05
N GLY A 134 12.06 17.51 11.60
CA GLY A 134 10.96 18.18 10.90
C GLY A 134 11.24 19.63 10.49
#